data_AF-A0A6G4VCA1-F1
#
_entry.id   AF-A0A6G4VCA1-F1
#
_cell.length_a   1.000
_cell.length_b   1.000
_cell.length_c   1.000
_cell.angle_alpha   90.00
_cell.angle_beta   90.00
_cell.angle_gamma   90.00
#
_symmetry.space_group_name_H-M   'P 1'
#
loop_
_entity.id
_entity.type
_entity.pdbx_description
1 polymer ?
#
loop_
_entity_poly.entity_id
_entity_poly.type
_entity_poly.pdbx_seq_one_letter_code
_entity_poly.pdbx_strand_id
1 'polypeptide(L)'
;MNPFERLLHALDGAGLWRDVSTDKTRALIRRLMSGQDAAWASGGAWRADGEDLADGDVEVWLRGMAAPLNDCGVDLTVATDSGPFDEGLARYTVTVNGTALNLYTVDPADPRVPLTDDPWMDCTVEPAAEVNRLLHAAGSDRRIALFWPGGNDGFSVLGPESVLHQAAAATSAVDGASAFIVP
;
A
#
# COMPACT_ATOMS: atom_id res chain seq x y z
N MET A 1 12.69 20.38 1.86
CA MET A 1 11.50 19.55 1.80
C MET A 1 11.95 18.10 1.62
N ASN A 2 11.68 17.25 2.61
CA ASN A 2 12.03 15.83 2.49
C ASN A 2 11.18 15.18 1.38
N PRO A 3 11.57 14.02 0.84
CA PRO A 3 10.83 13.36 -0.24
C PRO A 3 9.35 13.08 0.10
N PHE A 4 9.04 12.76 1.36
CA PHE A 4 7.68 12.50 1.81
C PHE A 4 6.78 13.77 1.87
N GLU A 5 7.32 14.89 2.33
CA GLU A 5 6.63 16.19 2.28
C GLU A 5 6.28 16.58 0.84
N ARG A 6 7.17 16.31 -0.12
CA ARG A 6 6.90 16.56 -1.55
C ARG A 6 5.77 15.70 -2.07
N LEU A 7 5.71 14.43 -1.66
CA LEU A 7 4.60 13.53 -2.00
C LEU A 7 3.26 14.10 -1.48
N LEU A 8 3.21 14.51 -0.21
CA LEU A 8 1.99 15.07 0.37
C LEU A 8 1.54 16.34 -0.36
N HIS A 9 2.49 17.18 -0.79
CA HIS A 9 2.20 18.35 -1.63
C HIS A 9 1.72 17.98 -3.03
N ALA A 10 2.28 16.94 -3.65
CA ALA A 10 1.84 16.45 -4.96
C ALA A 10 0.41 15.90 -4.89
N LEU A 11 0.08 15.13 -3.85
CA LEU A 11 -1.27 14.61 -3.60
C LEU A 11 -2.28 15.74 -3.34
N ASP A 12 -1.90 16.76 -2.56
CA ASP A 12 -2.72 17.95 -2.34
C ASP A 12 -2.98 18.70 -3.65
N GLY A 13 -1.92 18.96 -4.43
CA GLY A 13 -2.02 19.63 -5.73
C GLY A 13 -2.83 18.86 -6.77
N ALA A 14 -2.85 17.53 -6.68
CA ALA A 14 -3.69 16.66 -7.51
C ALA A 14 -5.16 16.60 -7.02
N GLY A 15 -5.47 17.17 -5.85
CA GLY A 15 -6.83 17.28 -5.34
C GLY A 15 -7.26 16.13 -4.44
N LEU A 16 -6.34 15.37 -3.84
CA LEU A 16 -6.67 14.29 -2.89
C LEU A 16 -7.57 14.78 -1.74
N TRP A 17 -7.33 16.00 -1.27
CA TRP A 17 -8.01 16.59 -0.12
C TRP A 17 -9.15 17.54 -0.50
N ARG A 18 -9.56 17.59 -1.77
CA ARG A 18 -10.50 18.61 -2.26
C ARG A 18 -11.83 18.67 -1.48
N ASP A 19 -12.25 17.55 -0.94
CA ASP A 19 -13.50 17.39 -0.18
C ASP A 19 -13.28 17.33 1.35
N VAL A 20 -12.05 17.59 1.80
CA VAL A 20 -11.65 17.61 3.21
C VAL A 20 -11.42 19.05 3.67
N SER A 21 -11.95 19.41 4.83
CA SER A 21 -11.74 20.77 5.37
C SER A 21 -10.25 21.01 5.66
N THR A 22 -9.79 22.25 5.47
CA THR A 22 -8.37 22.61 5.64
C THR A 22 -7.78 22.19 6.99
N ASP A 23 -8.55 22.35 8.08
CA ASP A 23 -8.09 21.94 9.41
C ASP A 23 -7.92 20.42 9.54
N LYS A 24 -8.80 19.64 8.90
CA LYS A 24 -8.68 18.18 8.83
C LYS A 24 -7.49 17.79 7.95
N THR A 25 -7.29 18.42 6.80
CA THR A 25 -6.13 18.19 5.92
C THR A 25 -4.82 18.41 6.67
N ARG A 26 -4.69 19.52 7.41
CA ARG A 26 -3.49 19.76 8.25
C ARG A 26 -3.30 18.71 9.36
N ALA A 27 -4.38 18.16 9.91
CA ALA A 27 -4.30 17.10 10.91
C ALA A 27 -3.87 15.77 10.28
N LEU A 28 -4.42 15.43 9.10
CA LEU A 28 -4.06 14.23 8.34
C LEU A 28 -2.59 14.27 7.92
N ILE A 29 -2.14 15.38 7.33
CA ILE A 29 -0.74 15.59 6.96
C ILE A 29 0.18 15.41 8.17
N ARG A 30 -0.16 15.98 9.33
CA ARG A 30 0.66 15.81 10.56
C ARG A 30 0.74 14.36 11.02
N ARG A 31 -0.36 13.60 10.95
CA ARG A 31 -0.37 12.17 11.29
C ARG A 31 0.53 11.38 10.34
N LEU A 32 0.35 11.58 9.04
CA LEU A 32 1.17 10.93 8.02
C LEU A 32 2.66 11.28 8.19
N MET A 33 2.99 12.54 8.44
CA MET A 33 4.37 13.00 8.72
C MET A 33 4.98 12.38 9.99
N SER A 34 4.15 11.91 10.91
CA SER A 34 4.58 11.16 12.11
C SER A 34 4.64 9.65 11.90
N GLY A 35 4.44 9.16 10.66
CA GLY A 35 4.43 7.74 10.33
C GLY A 35 3.14 7.01 10.73
N GLN A 36 2.06 7.75 10.99
CA GLN A 36 0.78 7.15 11.36
C GLN A 36 -0.16 7.04 10.17
N ASP A 37 -0.87 5.93 10.09
CA ASP A 37 -1.97 5.74 9.16
C ASP A 37 -3.09 6.76 9.38
N ALA A 38 -3.78 7.09 8.28
CA ALA A 38 -4.87 8.05 8.30
C ALA A 38 -5.95 7.65 7.30
N ALA A 39 -7.21 7.64 7.74
CA ALA A 39 -8.37 7.43 6.89
C ALA A 39 -9.28 8.66 6.88
N TRP A 40 -10.00 8.86 5.77
CA TRP A 40 -10.99 9.91 5.57
C TRP A 40 -12.12 9.41 4.66
N ALA A 41 -13.19 10.19 4.51
CA ALA A 41 -14.42 9.73 3.83
C ALA A 41 -14.21 9.29 2.36
N SER A 42 -13.20 9.82 1.69
CA SER A 42 -12.90 9.52 0.29
C SER A 42 -11.68 8.62 0.09
N GLY A 43 -11.05 8.12 1.16
CA GLY A 43 -9.82 7.36 1.02
C GLY A 43 -9.04 7.15 2.33
N GLY A 44 -7.78 6.83 2.18
CA GLY A 44 -6.87 6.59 3.28
C GLY A 44 -5.43 6.53 2.80
N ALA A 45 -4.50 6.63 3.73
CA ALA A 45 -3.10 6.39 3.50
C ALA A 45 -2.52 5.58 4.67
N TRP A 46 -1.75 4.56 4.33
CA TRP A 46 -1.16 3.62 5.28
C TRP A 46 0.31 3.45 4.96
N ARG A 47 1.12 3.30 6.00
CA ARG A 47 2.53 2.95 5.82
C ARG A 47 2.61 1.60 5.08
N ALA A 48 3.46 1.57 4.07
CA ALA A 48 3.72 0.40 3.23
C ALA A 48 5.23 0.20 3.20
N ASP A 49 5.76 -0.19 4.35
CA ASP A 49 7.18 -0.48 4.58
C ASP A 49 7.46 -1.89 4.07
N GLY A 50 8.23 -2.01 3.00
CA GLY A 50 8.48 -3.30 2.37
C GLY A 50 9.21 -4.30 3.27
N GLU A 51 10.02 -3.84 4.24
CA GLU A 51 10.67 -4.73 5.22
C GLU A 51 9.64 -5.31 6.17
N ASP A 52 8.83 -4.46 6.82
CA ASP A 52 7.75 -4.90 7.72
C ASP A 52 6.79 -5.87 7.00
N LEU A 53 6.42 -5.55 5.75
CA LEU A 53 5.52 -6.38 4.97
C LEU A 53 6.13 -7.74 4.66
N ALA A 54 7.42 -7.81 4.29
CA ALA A 54 8.13 -9.05 4.07
C ALA A 54 8.33 -9.87 5.36
N ASP A 55 8.35 -9.21 6.51
CA ASP A 55 8.42 -9.79 7.85
C ASP A 55 7.04 -10.20 8.42
N GLY A 56 5.96 -10.08 7.65
CA GLY A 56 4.68 -10.70 7.98
C GLY A 56 3.51 -9.74 8.16
N ASP A 57 3.74 -8.43 8.01
CA ASP A 57 2.71 -7.42 8.31
C ASP A 57 1.69 -7.19 7.18
N VAL A 58 1.74 -7.95 6.09
CA VAL A 58 0.79 -7.78 4.96
C VAL A 58 -0.67 -7.91 5.40
N GLU A 59 -0.99 -8.89 6.25
CA GLU A 59 -2.35 -9.04 6.77
C GLU A 59 -2.79 -7.83 7.61
N VAL A 60 -1.90 -7.31 8.46
CA VAL A 60 -2.17 -6.16 9.33
C VAL A 60 -2.39 -4.90 8.48
N TRP A 61 -1.50 -4.66 7.52
CA TRP A 61 -1.58 -3.55 6.58
C TRP A 61 -2.88 -3.56 5.77
N LEU A 62 -3.23 -4.70 5.16
CA LEU A 62 -4.47 -4.84 4.39
C LEU A 62 -5.72 -4.68 5.27
N ARG A 63 -5.73 -5.25 6.48
CA ARG A 63 -6.85 -5.06 7.43
C ARG A 63 -7.03 -3.61 7.85
N GLY A 64 -5.95 -2.83 7.91
CA GLY A 64 -5.99 -1.39 8.12
C GLY A 64 -6.84 -0.65 7.07
N MET A 65 -6.98 -1.22 5.87
CA MET A 65 -7.76 -0.65 4.76
C MET A 65 -9.21 -1.11 4.69
N ALA A 66 -9.61 -2.12 5.47
CA ALA A 66 -10.89 -2.79 5.30
C ALA A 66 -12.09 -1.82 5.36
N ALA A 67 -12.12 -0.89 6.31
CA ALA A 67 -13.24 0.05 6.43
C ALA A 67 -13.37 0.99 5.22
N PRO A 68 -12.32 1.70 4.75
CA PRO A 68 -12.42 2.49 3.51
C PRO A 68 -12.69 1.68 2.24
N LEU A 69 -12.31 0.39 2.20
CA LEU A 69 -12.63 -0.50 1.08
C LEU A 69 -14.10 -0.92 1.09
N ASN A 70 -14.72 -1.08 2.26
CA ASN A 70 -16.17 -1.32 2.38
C ASN A 70 -16.99 -0.18 1.75
N ASP A 71 -16.56 1.07 1.93
CA ASP A 71 -17.19 2.23 1.30
C ASP A 71 -17.10 2.20 -0.24
N CYS A 72 -16.18 1.38 -0.78
CA CYS A 72 -15.98 1.14 -2.21
C CYS A 72 -16.69 -0.14 -2.71
N GLY A 73 -17.47 -0.81 -1.85
CA GLY A 73 -18.15 -2.06 -2.19
C GLY A 73 -17.28 -3.32 -2.09
N VAL A 74 -16.10 -3.23 -1.46
CA VAL A 74 -15.19 -4.36 -1.26
C VAL A 74 -15.19 -4.76 0.21
N ASP A 75 -15.82 -5.90 0.53
CA ASP A 75 -15.72 -6.54 1.83
C ASP A 75 -14.43 -7.37 1.89
N LEU A 76 -13.41 -6.86 2.59
CA LEU A 76 -12.07 -7.43 2.59
C LEU A 76 -11.91 -8.51 3.67
N THR A 77 -11.62 -9.73 3.23
CA THR A 77 -11.21 -10.86 4.07
C THR A 77 -9.75 -11.20 3.78
N VAL A 78 -8.92 -11.20 4.83
CA VAL A 78 -7.49 -11.49 4.73
C VAL A 78 -7.07 -12.50 5.77
N ALA A 79 -6.27 -13.47 5.35
CA ALA A 79 -5.63 -14.46 6.22
C ALA A 79 -4.21 -14.77 5.73
N THR A 80 -3.25 -14.81 6.64
CA THR A 80 -1.90 -15.33 6.42
C THR A 80 -1.96 -16.84 6.54
N ASP A 81 -1.74 -17.55 5.44
CA ASP A 81 -1.79 -19.01 5.41
C ASP A 81 -0.46 -19.63 5.87
N SER A 82 0.65 -18.97 5.56
CA SER A 82 1.99 -19.32 6.04
C SER A 82 2.85 -18.06 6.10
N GLY A 83 3.36 -17.70 7.28
CA GLY A 83 4.14 -16.49 7.54
C GLY A 83 5.66 -16.70 7.50
N PRO A 84 6.44 -15.61 7.41
CA PRO A 84 7.90 -15.66 7.29
C PRO A 84 8.65 -16.31 8.45
N PHE A 85 8.00 -16.43 9.61
CA PHE A 85 8.59 -17.02 10.82
C PHE A 85 8.00 -18.39 11.18
N ASP A 86 7.19 -18.97 10.32
CA ASP A 86 6.61 -20.29 10.56
C ASP A 86 7.67 -21.40 10.48
N GLU A 87 7.53 -22.41 11.35
CA GLU A 87 8.43 -23.56 11.33
C GLU A 87 8.27 -24.35 10.02
N GLY A 88 9.40 -24.61 9.34
CA GLY A 88 9.39 -25.34 8.07
C GLY A 88 8.84 -24.53 6.89
N LEU A 89 8.91 -23.20 6.97
CA LEU A 89 8.49 -22.32 5.89
C LEU A 89 9.07 -22.73 4.54
N ALA A 90 8.20 -22.90 3.55
CA ALA A 90 8.58 -23.03 2.15
C ALA A 90 8.23 -21.77 1.34
N ARG A 91 7.22 -21.01 1.79
CA ARG A 91 6.70 -19.81 1.13
C ARG A 91 5.94 -18.92 2.09
N TYR A 92 6.05 -17.61 1.92
CA TYR A 92 5.14 -16.67 2.54
C TYR A 92 3.87 -16.57 1.68
N THR A 93 2.69 -16.84 2.26
CA THR A 93 1.42 -16.83 1.54
C THR A 93 0.33 -16.12 2.34
N VAL A 94 -0.38 -15.22 1.67
CA VAL A 94 -1.54 -14.50 2.19
C VAL A 94 -2.72 -14.73 1.26
N THR A 95 -3.87 -15.11 1.81
CA THR A 95 -5.13 -15.20 1.09
C THR A 95 -5.94 -13.90 1.25
N VAL A 96 -6.35 -13.30 0.13
CA VAL A 96 -7.20 -12.12 0.05
C VAL A 96 -8.48 -12.47 -0.71
N ASN A 97 -9.64 -12.39 -0.05
CA ASN A 97 -10.95 -12.74 -0.62
C ASN A 97 -10.98 -14.12 -1.33
N GLY A 98 -10.22 -15.09 -0.82
CA GLY A 98 -10.10 -16.44 -1.38
C GLY A 98 -9.03 -16.60 -2.46
N THR A 99 -8.35 -15.52 -2.87
CA THR A 99 -7.18 -15.56 -3.76
C THR A 99 -5.92 -15.74 -2.93
N ALA A 100 -5.18 -16.84 -3.10
CA ALA A 100 -3.89 -17.03 -2.46
C ALA A 100 -2.78 -16.29 -3.23
N LEU A 101 -2.07 -15.41 -2.54
CA LEU A 101 -0.92 -14.66 -3.04
C LEU A 101 0.35 -15.28 -2.48
N ASN A 102 1.18 -15.85 -3.34
CA ASN A 102 2.50 -16.38 -2.95
C ASN A 102 3.51 -15.24 -3.03
N LEU A 103 3.83 -14.61 -1.90
CA LEU A 103 4.61 -13.38 -1.87
C LEU A 103 6.09 -13.64 -2.12
N TYR A 104 6.64 -14.72 -1.54
CA TYR A 104 7.94 -15.26 -1.95
C TYR A 104 8.10 -16.70 -1.48
N THR A 105 9.04 -17.40 -2.12
CA THR A 105 9.55 -18.71 -1.67
C THR A 105 10.90 -18.54 -1.00
N VAL A 106 11.23 -19.37 -0.02
CA VAL A 106 12.54 -19.35 0.65
C VAL A 106 13.45 -20.46 0.14
N ASP A 107 14.77 -20.29 0.28
CA ASP A 107 15.75 -21.31 -0.06
C ASP A 107 15.58 -22.53 0.87
N PRO A 108 15.35 -23.75 0.34
CA PRO A 108 15.29 -24.95 1.16
C PRO A 108 16.56 -25.23 1.97
N ALA A 109 17.71 -24.69 1.55
CA ALA A 109 18.99 -24.82 2.25
C ALA A 109 19.20 -23.75 3.34
N ASP A 110 18.57 -22.57 3.22
CA ASP A 110 18.52 -21.53 4.26
C ASP A 110 17.13 -20.86 4.26
N PRO A 111 16.18 -21.32 5.11
CA PRO A 111 14.80 -20.82 5.15
C PRO A 111 14.65 -19.32 5.49
N ARG A 112 15.75 -18.61 5.76
CA ARG A 112 15.77 -17.16 6.00
C ARG A 112 16.08 -16.34 4.75
N VAL A 113 16.36 -17.00 3.62
CA VAL A 113 16.74 -16.34 2.37
C VAL A 113 15.60 -16.49 1.36
N PRO A 114 14.89 -15.39 1.03
CA PRO A 114 13.95 -15.38 -0.08
C PRO A 114 14.66 -15.69 -1.42
N LEU A 115 14.00 -16.44 -2.31
CA LEU A 115 14.45 -16.76 -3.66
C LEU A 115 13.98 -15.75 -4.72
N THR A 116 13.38 -14.64 -4.31
CA THR A 116 13.04 -13.51 -5.18
C THR A 116 14.09 -12.43 -5.06
N ASP A 117 14.27 -11.64 -6.12
CA ASP A 117 15.25 -10.55 -6.18
C ASP A 117 14.87 -9.40 -5.24
N ASP A 118 13.58 -9.15 -5.01
CA ASP A 118 13.08 -8.05 -4.17
C ASP A 118 11.80 -8.44 -3.39
N PRO A 119 11.94 -9.19 -2.28
CA PRO A 119 10.79 -9.64 -1.48
C PRO A 119 10.04 -8.46 -0.83
N TRP A 120 10.71 -7.33 -0.61
CA TRP A 120 10.12 -6.13 -0.03
C TRP A 120 9.11 -5.50 -0.99
N MET A 121 9.48 -5.38 -2.26
CA MET A 121 8.58 -4.86 -3.29
C MET A 121 7.44 -5.84 -3.59
N ASP A 122 7.71 -7.14 -3.69
CA ASP A 122 6.69 -8.16 -3.96
C ASP A 122 5.62 -8.19 -2.87
N CYS A 123 6.02 -8.10 -1.59
CA CYS A 123 5.10 -8.05 -0.45
C CYS A 123 4.26 -6.76 -0.38
N THR A 124 4.58 -5.75 -1.19
CA THR A 124 3.81 -4.51 -1.28
C THR A 124 2.95 -4.45 -2.54
N VAL A 125 3.53 -4.79 -3.69
CA VAL A 125 2.89 -4.68 -5.01
C VAL A 125 1.80 -5.74 -5.21
N GLU A 126 2.10 -7.01 -4.96
CA GLU A 126 1.15 -8.10 -5.21
C GLU A 126 -0.14 -7.96 -4.40
N PRO A 127 -0.11 -7.66 -3.08
CA PRO A 127 -1.35 -7.47 -2.34
C PRO A 127 -2.11 -6.19 -2.75
N ALA A 128 -1.40 -5.11 -3.09
CA ALA A 128 -2.04 -3.90 -3.62
C ALA A 128 -2.72 -4.15 -4.98
N ALA A 129 -2.11 -4.97 -5.85
CA ALA A 129 -2.69 -5.39 -7.13
C ALA A 129 -4.00 -6.13 -6.92
N GLU A 130 -4.01 -7.06 -5.97
CA GLU A 130 -5.21 -7.84 -5.68
C GLU A 130 -6.34 -6.95 -5.13
N VAL A 131 -6.02 -5.97 -4.27
CA VAL A 131 -7.00 -4.97 -3.82
C VAL A 131 -7.53 -4.14 -4.99
N ASN A 132 -6.67 -3.71 -5.93
CA ASN A 132 -7.11 -2.97 -7.11
C ASN A 132 -7.99 -3.80 -8.05
N ARG A 133 -7.68 -5.09 -8.23
CA ARG A 133 -8.53 -6.03 -8.94
C ARG A 133 -9.93 -6.13 -8.30
N LEU A 134 -10.00 -6.20 -6.97
CA LEU A 134 -11.27 -6.22 -6.22
C LEU A 134 -12.04 -4.90 -6.35
N LEU A 135 -11.36 -3.76 -6.23
CA LEU A 135 -11.95 -2.42 -6.42
C LEU A 135 -12.52 -2.25 -7.83
N HIS A 136 -11.78 -2.71 -8.84
CA HIS A 136 -12.25 -2.73 -10.23
C HIS A 136 -13.49 -3.60 -10.40
N ALA A 137 -13.48 -4.82 -9.84
CA ALA A 137 -14.63 -5.73 -9.88
C ALA A 137 -15.88 -5.16 -9.18
N ALA A 138 -15.69 -4.35 -8.13
CA ALA A 138 -16.76 -3.63 -7.44
C ALA A 138 -17.26 -2.39 -8.20
N GLY A 139 -16.62 -2.02 -9.32
CA GLY A 139 -16.96 -0.83 -10.10
C GLY A 139 -16.50 0.49 -9.46
N SER A 140 -15.56 0.44 -8.51
CA SER A 140 -15.00 1.63 -7.87
C SER A 140 -14.07 2.38 -8.82
N ASP A 141 -14.10 3.72 -8.75
CA ASP A 141 -13.15 4.62 -9.41
C ASP A 141 -11.89 4.86 -8.56
N ARG A 142 -11.82 4.27 -7.37
CA ARG A 142 -10.67 4.38 -6.47
C ARG A 142 -9.68 3.24 -6.66
N ARG A 143 -8.41 3.54 -6.45
CA ARG A 143 -7.30 2.58 -6.47
C ARG A 143 -6.39 2.81 -5.26
N ILE A 144 -5.63 1.78 -4.93
CA ILE A 144 -4.42 1.86 -4.12
C ILE A 144 -3.27 2.21 -5.04
N ALA A 145 -2.54 3.27 -4.70
CA ALA A 145 -1.24 3.60 -5.28
C ALA A 145 -0.16 3.49 -4.21
N LEU A 146 1.01 3.00 -4.60
CA LEU A 146 2.19 2.88 -3.75
C LEU A 146 3.15 4.02 -4.09
N PHE A 147 3.63 4.71 -3.08
CA PHE A 147 4.59 5.79 -3.20
C PHE A 147 5.77 5.51 -2.29
N TRP A 148 6.95 5.33 -2.89
CA TRP A 148 8.21 5.13 -2.19
C TRP A 148 9.06 6.39 -2.35
N PRO A 149 9.07 7.28 -1.35
CA PRO A 149 9.89 8.50 -1.37
C PRO A 149 11.42 8.26 -1.28
N GLY A 150 11.89 7.02 -1.49
CA GLY A 150 13.29 6.59 -1.52
C GLY A 150 13.52 5.40 -0.58
N GLY A 151 13.97 4.25 -1.10
CA GLY A 151 14.09 2.99 -0.35
C GLY A 151 12.82 2.14 -0.43
N ASN A 152 12.64 1.22 0.52
CA ASN A 152 11.47 0.34 0.69
C ASN A 152 10.40 0.93 1.63
N ASP A 153 10.69 2.03 2.33
CA ASP A 153 9.74 2.75 3.18
C ASP A 153 8.75 3.55 2.32
N GLY A 154 7.55 3.02 2.17
CA GLY A 154 6.51 3.61 1.32
C GLY A 154 5.24 4.01 2.06
N PHE A 155 4.34 4.62 1.30
CA PHE A 155 2.95 4.78 1.67
C PHE A 155 2.05 4.27 0.56
N SER A 156 1.03 3.53 0.97
CA SER A 156 -0.12 3.20 0.14
C SER A 156 -1.18 4.27 0.30
N VAL A 157 -1.84 4.67 -0.78
CA VAL A 157 -2.91 5.67 -0.78
C VAL A 157 -4.11 5.14 -1.54
N LEU A 158 -5.26 5.08 -0.86
CA LEU A 158 -6.56 4.89 -1.49
C LEU A 158 -7.12 6.24 -1.92
N GLY A 159 -7.40 6.41 -3.20
CA GLY A 159 -8.01 7.62 -3.73
C GLY A 159 -8.51 7.46 -5.16
N PRO A 160 -9.16 8.48 -5.74
CA PRO A 160 -9.61 8.45 -7.13
C PRO A 160 -8.43 8.21 -8.08
N GLU A 161 -8.59 7.29 -9.03
CA GLU A 161 -7.53 6.86 -9.95
C GLU A 161 -6.88 8.04 -10.69
N SER A 162 -7.67 9.01 -11.15
CA SER A 162 -7.17 10.23 -11.83
C SER A 162 -6.28 11.11 -10.95
N VAL A 163 -6.63 11.26 -9.66
CA VAL A 163 -5.84 12.02 -8.68
C VAL A 163 -4.51 11.32 -8.44
N LEU A 164 -4.53 9.99 -8.30
CA LEU A 164 -3.33 9.19 -8.07
C LEU A 164 -2.38 9.27 -9.27
N HIS A 165 -2.89 9.19 -10.51
CA HIS A 165 -2.08 9.36 -11.72
C HIS A 165 -1.41 10.73 -11.80
N GLN A 166 -2.15 11.79 -11.46
CA GLN A 166 -1.59 13.14 -11.46
C GLN A 166 -0.52 13.31 -10.37
N ALA A 167 -0.74 12.76 -9.18
CA ALA A 167 0.24 12.79 -8.10
C ALA A 167 1.50 11.99 -8.46
N ALA A 168 1.35 10.77 -8.99
CA ALA A 168 2.46 9.93 -9.42
C ALA A 168 3.33 10.63 -10.48
N ALA A 169 2.72 11.28 -11.48
CA ALA A 169 3.45 12.05 -12.49
C ALA A 169 4.26 13.21 -11.88
N ALA A 170 3.75 13.85 -10.83
CA ALA A 170 4.48 14.90 -10.11
C ALA A 170 5.59 14.33 -9.21
N THR A 171 5.44 13.11 -8.69
CA THR A 171 6.42 12.43 -7.84
C THR A 171 7.58 11.82 -8.63
N SER A 172 7.34 11.22 -9.80
CA SER A 172 8.39 10.65 -10.67
C SER A 172 9.37 11.70 -11.21
N ALA A 173 9.08 12.99 -11.05
CA ALA A 173 9.99 14.09 -11.36
C ALA A 173 11.00 14.39 -10.23
N VAL A 174 11.00 13.60 -9.14
CA VAL A 174 11.86 13.77 -7.97
C VAL A 174 12.87 12.63 -7.88
N ASP A 175 14.17 12.95 -7.88
CA ASP A 175 15.26 11.97 -7.81
C ASP A 175 15.09 10.97 -6.65
N GLY A 176 15.06 9.68 -6.99
CA GLY A 176 15.01 8.57 -6.04
C GLY A 176 13.62 8.18 -5.53
N ALA A 177 12.57 8.93 -5.88
CA ALA A 177 11.18 8.58 -5.54
C ALA A 177 10.54 7.76 -6.67
N SER A 178 9.79 6.72 -6.31
CA SER A 178 9.01 5.93 -7.24
C SER A 178 7.53 5.91 -6.83
N ALA A 179 6.65 5.95 -7.83
CA ALA A 179 5.21 5.95 -7.63
C ALA A 179 4.62 4.91 -8.59
N PHE A 180 3.91 3.95 -8.04
CA PHE A 180 3.33 2.85 -8.79
C PHE A 180 1.84 2.79 -8.51
N ILE A 181 1.07 3.00 -9.57
CA ILE A 181 -0.35 2.69 -9.55
C ILE A 181 -0.43 1.27 -10.05
N VAL A 182 -0.68 0.36 -9.12
CA VAL A 182 -0.70 -1.07 -9.40
C VAL A 182 -1.94 -1.33 -10.27
N PRO A 183 -1.81 -2.04 -11.41
CA PRO A 183 -2.90 -2.23 -12.37
C PRO A 183 -4.14 -2.92 -11.79
#